data_AF-A0A2V7SUG0-F1
#
_entry.id   AF-A0A2V7SUG0-F1
#
_cell.length_a   1.000
_cell.length_b   1.000
_cell.length_c   1.000
_cell.angle_alpha   90.00
_cell.angle_beta   90.00
_cell.angle_gamma   90.00
#
_symmetry.space_group_name_H-M   'P 1'
#
loop_
_entity.id
_entity.type
_entity.pdbx_description
1 polymer ?
#
loop_
_entity_poly.entity_id
_entity_poly.type
_entity_poly.pdbx_seq_one_letter_code
_entity_poly.pdbx_strand_id
1 'polypeptide(L)'
;MRSRADALYRAAIECCRQHDRAAKLFGSSDPELEHKHADALCTMCDGSLVELSKAYESAAAHVQLGKDVDWWHKANSLWHASREFLRRHATGDALSKRLSANHPPEQLANLQMEYELEASALLALRHAAEAYRKTRPELD
;
A
#
# COMPACT_ATOMS: atom_id res chain seq x y z
N MET A 1 13.28 -14.84 -8.29
CA MET A 1 12.00 -14.77 -7.54
C MET A 1 12.15 -14.07 -6.20
N ARG A 2 12.98 -14.59 -5.28
CA ARG A 2 13.17 -13.98 -3.95
C ARG A 2 13.57 -12.50 -3.99
N SER A 3 14.52 -12.12 -4.85
CA SER A 3 14.92 -10.72 -5.03
C SER A 3 13.76 -9.78 -5.44
N ARG A 4 12.76 -10.29 -6.17
CA ARG A 4 11.54 -9.52 -6.54
C ARG A 4 10.59 -9.40 -5.36
N ALA A 5 10.45 -10.45 -4.55
CA ALA A 5 9.71 -10.40 -3.30
C ALA A 5 10.35 -9.43 -2.29
N ASP A 6 11.69 -9.42 -2.19
CA ASP A 6 12.43 -8.48 -1.34
C ASP A 6 12.30 -7.02 -1.83
N ALA A 7 12.25 -6.81 -3.15
CA ALA A 7 11.99 -5.49 -3.72
C ALA A 7 10.55 -5.03 -3.43
N LEU A 8 9.56 -5.91 -3.62
CA LEU A 8 8.16 -5.65 -3.27
C LEU A 8 8.00 -5.32 -1.78
N TYR A 9 8.68 -6.07 -0.91
CA TYR A 9 8.71 -5.80 0.54
C TYR A 9 9.21 -4.40 0.87
N ARG A 10 10.35 -4.00 0.30
CA ARG A 10 10.91 -2.66 0.53
C ARG A 10 9.96 -1.56 0.08
N ALA A 11 9.29 -1.74 -1.06
CA ALA A 11 8.28 -0.79 -1.52
C ALA A 11 7.04 -0.76 -0.63
N ALA A 12 6.57 -1.92 -0.15
CA ALA A 12 5.43 -1.99 0.75
C ALA A 12 5.69 -1.29 2.08
N ILE A 13 6.87 -1.47 2.68
CA ILE A 13 7.23 -0.78 3.93
C ILE A 13 7.34 0.73 3.70
N GLU A 14 7.98 1.15 2.61
CA GLU A 14 8.13 2.57 2.29
C GLU A 14 6.77 3.24 2.03
N CYS A 15 5.89 2.56 1.31
CA CYS A 15 4.49 2.97 1.12
C CYS A 15 3.78 3.16 2.46
N CYS A 16 3.80 2.15 3.34
CA CYS A 16 3.20 2.25 4.68
C CYS A 16 3.78 3.43 5.48
N ARG A 17 5.08 3.65 5.39
CA ARG A 17 5.78 4.72 6.11
C ARG A 17 5.36 6.11 5.64
N GLN A 18 5.23 6.32 4.33
CA GLN A 18 4.82 7.63 3.81
C GLN A 18 3.35 7.93 4.10
N HIS A 19 2.46 6.95 4.00
CA HIS A 19 1.05 7.11 4.38
C HIS A 19 0.88 7.39 5.88
N ASP A 20 1.63 6.69 6.75
CA ASP A 20 1.68 7.00 8.20
C ASP A 20 2.18 8.42 8.47
N ARG A 21 3.20 8.88 7.71
CA ARG A 21 3.75 10.23 7.84
C ARG A 21 2.73 11.28 7.40
N ALA A 22 2.08 11.09 6.26
CA ALA A 22 1.04 11.98 5.75
C ALA A 22 -0.11 12.12 6.77
N ALA A 23 -0.59 10.99 7.31
CA ALA A 23 -1.65 10.98 8.32
C ALA A 23 -1.28 11.77 9.60
N LYS A 24 -0.01 11.77 10.02
CA LYS A 24 0.46 12.52 11.19
C LYS A 24 0.60 14.02 10.93
N LEU A 25 0.94 14.42 9.70
CA LEU A 25 1.10 15.83 9.32
C LEU A 25 -0.22 16.59 9.41
N PHE A 26 -1.34 15.97 9.02
CA PHE A 26 -2.68 16.55 9.16
C PHE A 26 -3.04 17.03 10.58
N GLY A 27 -2.36 16.52 11.62
CA GLY A 27 -2.59 16.90 13.01
C GLY A 27 -1.75 18.08 13.54
N SER A 28 -0.76 18.61 12.80
CA SER A 28 0.29 19.44 13.43
C SER A 28 0.94 20.59 12.63
N SER A 29 0.57 20.87 11.37
CA SER A 29 1.32 21.85 10.54
C SER A 29 0.47 22.89 9.79
N ASP A 30 1.13 24.00 9.41
CA ASP A 30 0.62 25.03 8.47
C ASP A 30 0.53 24.42 7.05
N PRO A 31 -0.62 24.48 6.35
CA PRO A 31 -1.20 23.27 5.77
C PRO A 31 -1.05 23.04 4.26
N GLU A 32 -0.32 23.84 3.49
CA GLU A 32 -0.33 23.67 2.01
C GLU A 32 0.92 23.01 1.43
N LEU A 33 2.11 23.50 1.76
CA LEU A 33 3.33 23.00 1.13
C LEU A 33 3.76 21.63 1.67
N GLU A 34 3.65 21.41 2.98
CA GLU A 34 4.04 20.13 3.59
C GLU A 34 3.10 19.00 3.21
N HIS A 35 1.79 19.25 3.16
CA HIS A 35 0.81 18.27 2.69
C HIS A 35 1.04 17.93 1.21
N LYS A 36 1.25 18.93 0.36
CA LYS A 36 1.54 18.69 -1.06
C LYS A 36 2.79 17.83 -1.27
N HIS A 37 3.85 18.04 -0.48
CA HIS A 37 5.04 17.21 -0.55
C HIS A 37 4.81 15.80 0.00
N ALA A 38 4.04 15.65 1.08
CA ALA A 38 3.68 14.34 1.62
C ALA A 38 2.86 13.53 0.61
N ASP A 39 1.86 14.14 -0.02
CA ASP A 39 1.02 13.52 -1.06
C ASP A 39 1.86 13.09 -2.28
N ALA A 40 2.81 13.93 -2.70
CA ALA A 40 3.72 13.58 -3.79
C ALA A 40 4.59 12.36 -3.44
N LEU A 41 5.07 12.25 -2.21
CA LEU A 41 5.83 11.09 -1.74
C LEU A 41 4.97 9.84 -1.67
N CYS A 42 3.73 9.92 -1.15
CA CYS A 42 2.78 8.81 -1.19
C CYS A 42 2.56 8.33 -2.62
N THR A 43 2.26 9.25 -3.54
CA THR A 43 2.05 8.95 -4.97
C THR A 43 3.25 8.21 -5.59
N MET A 44 4.48 8.65 -5.29
CA MET A 44 5.69 7.98 -5.78
C MET A 44 5.84 6.56 -5.21
N CYS A 45 5.53 6.37 -3.93
CA CYS A 45 5.61 5.07 -3.27
C CYS A 45 4.53 4.11 -3.79
N ASP A 46 3.31 4.61 -4.00
CA ASP A 46 2.20 3.85 -4.58
C ASP A 46 2.55 3.41 -6.01
N GLY A 47 3.14 4.31 -6.81
CA GLY A 47 3.67 3.99 -8.13
C GLY A 47 4.73 2.87 -8.09
N SER A 48 5.69 2.97 -7.17
CA SER A 48 6.70 1.92 -6.97
C SER A 48 6.07 0.59 -6.55
N LEU A 49 5.09 0.62 -5.66
CA LEU A 49 4.36 -0.55 -5.18
C LEU A 49 3.60 -1.23 -6.33
N VAL A 50 2.99 -0.47 -7.24
CA VAL A 50 2.35 -0.98 -8.46
C VAL A 50 3.35 -1.71 -9.35
N GLU A 51 4.48 -1.06 -9.68
CA GLU A 51 5.48 -1.62 -10.59
C GLU A 51 6.10 -2.90 -10.03
N LEU A 52 6.45 -2.90 -8.74
CA LEU A 52 7.06 -4.04 -8.09
C LEU A 52 6.06 -5.19 -7.84
N SER A 53 4.78 -4.87 -7.62
CA SER A 53 3.71 -5.89 -7.58
C SER A 53 3.56 -6.61 -8.92
N LYS A 54 3.61 -5.88 -10.03
CA LYS A 54 3.57 -6.46 -11.40
C LYS A 54 4.83 -7.28 -11.70
N ALA A 55 6.00 -6.78 -11.31
CA ALA A 55 7.26 -7.50 -11.50
C ALA A 55 7.30 -8.80 -10.68
N TYR A 56 6.74 -8.79 -9.46
CA TYR A 56 6.58 -9.99 -8.64
C TYR A 56 5.62 -10.98 -9.30
N GLU A 57 4.43 -10.54 -9.75
CA GLU A 57 3.43 -11.39 -10.41
C GLU A 57 4.00 -12.10 -11.65
N SER A 58 4.68 -11.36 -12.52
CA SER A 58 5.32 -11.92 -13.70
C SER A 58 6.39 -12.96 -13.35
N ALA A 59 7.17 -12.72 -12.29
CA ALA A 59 8.16 -13.67 -11.82
C ALA A 59 7.52 -14.90 -11.14
N ALA A 60 6.40 -14.72 -10.43
CA ALA A 60 5.69 -15.77 -9.69
C ALA A 60 5.06 -16.81 -10.62
N ALA A 61 4.60 -16.39 -11.79
CA ALA A 61 3.95 -17.25 -12.78
C ALA A 61 4.84 -18.42 -13.28
N HIS A 62 6.16 -18.32 -13.12
CA HIS A 62 7.12 -19.30 -13.62
C HIS A 62 7.86 -20.06 -12.52
N VAL A 63 7.41 -19.94 -11.26
CA VAL A 63 8.11 -20.56 -10.12
C VAL A 63 7.74 -22.03 -10.00
N GLN A 64 8.75 -22.89 -10.03
CA GLN A 64 8.64 -24.26 -9.52
C GLN A 64 9.01 -24.26 -8.04
N LEU A 65 8.03 -24.55 -7.19
CA LEU A 65 8.21 -24.57 -5.75
C LEU A 65 8.90 -25.87 -5.34
N GLY A 66 10.10 -25.75 -4.77
CA GLY A 66 10.77 -26.83 -4.06
C GLY A 66 10.23 -26.99 -2.64
N LYS A 67 11.03 -27.55 -1.72
CA LYS A 67 10.62 -27.81 -0.32
C LYS A 67 10.39 -26.55 0.52
N ASP A 68 10.87 -25.39 0.09
CA ASP A 68 10.78 -24.14 0.84
C ASP A 68 9.64 -23.27 0.31
N VAL A 69 8.42 -23.52 0.81
CA VAL A 69 7.15 -22.92 0.35
C VAL A 69 6.68 -21.78 1.26
N ASP A 70 7.16 -21.71 2.51
CA ASP A 70 6.65 -20.76 3.51
C ASP A 70 6.95 -19.30 3.14
N TRP A 71 8.19 -18.98 2.74
CA TRP A 71 8.53 -17.62 2.27
C TRP A 71 7.69 -17.21 1.05
N TRP A 72 7.33 -18.16 0.18
CA TRP A 72 6.53 -17.90 -1.01
C TRP A 72 5.07 -17.59 -0.64
N HIS A 73 4.49 -18.32 0.33
CA HIS A 73 3.17 -17.99 0.85
C HIS A 73 3.14 -16.60 1.48
N LYS A 74 4.15 -16.26 2.29
CA LYS A 74 4.28 -14.91 2.88
C LYS A 74 4.43 -13.82 1.81
N ALA A 75 5.23 -14.08 0.76
CA ALA A 75 5.39 -13.17 -0.36
C ALA A 75 4.09 -12.98 -1.15
N ASN A 76 3.30 -14.05 -1.34
CA ASN A 76 1.99 -13.95 -1.99
C ASN A 76 0.98 -13.20 -1.12
N SER A 77 0.97 -13.42 0.20
CA SER A 77 0.15 -12.62 1.11
C SER A 77 0.49 -11.14 1.03
N LEU A 78 1.79 -10.80 0.99
CA LEU A 78 2.27 -9.43 0.77
C LEU A 78 1.81 -8.86 -0.58
N TRP A 79 1.91 -9.63 -1.65
CA TRP A 79 1.45 -9.24 -2.99
C TRP A 79 -0.05 -8.98 -3.03
N HIS A 80 -0.88 -9.86 -2.46
CA HIS A 80 -2.32 -9.66 -2.39
C HIS A 80 -2.69 -8.42 -1.57
N ALA A 81 -2.05 -8.22 -0.41
CA ALA A 81 -2.29 -7.05 0.43
C ALA A 81 -1.89 -5.75 -0.29
N SER A 82 -0.77 -5.76 -1.04
CA SER A 82 -0.31 -4.61 -1.83
C SER A 82 -1.34 -4.22 -2.88
N ARG A 83 -1.89 -5.20 -3.60
CA ARG A 83 -2.91 -4.97 -4.63
C ARG A 83 -4.23 -4.48 -4.05
N GLU A 84 -4.65 -5.02 -2.91
CA GLU A 84 -5.89 -4.58 -2.26
C GLU A 84 -5.77 -3.14 -1.77
N PHE A 85 -4.66 -2.78 -1.12
CA PHE A 85 -4.37 -1.40 -0.73
C PHE A 85 -4.44 -0.45 -1.93
N LEU A 86 -3.70 -0.75 -3.01
CA LEU A 86 -3.68 0.09 -4.21
C LEU A 86 -5.07 0.25 -4.85
N ARG A 87 -5.89 -0.81 -4.82
CA ARG A 87 -7.27 -0.77 -5.33
C ARG A 87 -8.15 0.14 -4.47
N ARG A 88 -8.03 0.06 -3.14
CA ARG A 88 -8.77 0.90 -2.19
C ARG A 88 -8.36 2.35 -2.32
N HIS A 89 -7.05 2.62 -2.33
CA HIS A 89 -6.50 3.94 -2.51
C HIS A 89 -7.02 4.58 -3.81
N ALA A 90 -6.96 3.89 -4.95
CA ALA A 90 -7.50 4.40 -6.21
C ALA A 90 -9.02 4.67 -6.18
N THR A 91 -9.77 3.91 -5.38
CA THR A 91 -11.22 4.07 -5.22
C THR A 91 -11.53 5.31 -4.37
N GLY A 92 -10.85 5.47 -3.22
CA GLY A 92 -10.95 6.64 -2.35
C GLY A 92 -10.58 7.92 -3.11
N ASP A 93 -9.47 7.90 -3.84
CA ASP A 93 -9.00 9.00 -4.67
C ASP A 93 -10.03 9.43 -5.73
N ALA A 94 -10.65 8.46 -6.41
CA ALA A 94 -11.65 8.73 -7.44
C ALA A 94 -12.94 9.31 -6.85
N LEU A 95 -13.37 8.85 -5.67
CA LEU A 95 -14.55 9.37 -4.99
C LEU A 95 -14.30 10.77 -4.43
N SER A 96 -13.14 11.00 -3.84
CA SER A 96 -12.70 12.31 -3.35
C SER A 96 -12.70 13.36 -4.47
N LYS A 97 -12.17 13.03 -5.66
CA LYS A 97 -12.17 13.91 -6.84
C LYS A 97 -13.56 14.19 -7.41
N ARG A 98 -14.53 13.28 -7.21
CA ARG A 98 -15.91 13.40 -7.69
C ARG A 98 -16.83 14.14 -6.71
N LEU A 99 -16.33 14.47 -5.52
CA LEU A 99 -17.10 15.15 -4.51
C LEU A 99 -17.49 16.56 -5.03
N SER A 100 -18.78 16.75 -5.29
CA SER A 100 -19.31 18.04 -5.75
C SER A 100 -19.33 19.06 -4.62
N ALA A 101 -19.33 20.36 -4.95
CA ALA A 101 -19.41 21.45 -3.97
C ALA A 101 -20.64 21.40 -3.05
N ASN A 102 -21.67 20.63 -3.42
CA ASN A 102 -22.92 20.49 -2.66
C ASN A 102 -22.96 19.25 -1.74
N HIS A 103 -21.83 18.57 -1.51
CA HIS A 103 -21.58 17.50 -0.53
C HIS A 103 -22.83 16.80 0.05
N PRO A 104 -23.61 16.06 -0.75
CA PRO A 104 -24.79 15.39 -0.23
C PRO A 104 -24.36 14.37 0.84
N PRO A 105 -25.11 14.25 1.96
CA PRO A 105 -24.71 13.41 3.09
C PRO A 105 -24.36 11.96 2.73
N GLU A 106 -25.05 11.40 1.74
CA GLU A 106 -24.78 10.05 1.23
C GLU A 106 -23.39 9.91 0.58
N GLN A 107 -22.94 10.92 -0.18
CA GLN A 107 -21.60 10.91 -0.78
C GLN A 107 -20.51 11.01 0.29
N LEU A 108 -20.74 11.81 1.34
CA LEU A 108 -19.82 11.92 2.47
C LEU A 108 -19.73 10.60 3.25
N ALA A 109 -20.87 9.95 3.51
CA ALA A 109 -20.90 8.65 4.18
C ALA A 109 -20.19 7.56 3.37
N ASN A 110 -20.40 7.52 2.06
CA ASN A 110 -19.70 6.59 1.16
C ASN A 110 -18.19 6.87 1.13
N LEU A 111 -17.78 8.14 1.08
CA LEU A 111 -16.38 8.52 1.10
C LEU A 111 -15.71 8.12 2.43
N GLN A 112 -16.38 8.35 3.56
CA GLN A 112 -15.88 7.93 4.87
C GLN A 112 -15.67 6.42 4.92
N MET A 113 -16.66 5.63 4.49
CA MET A 113 -16.56 4.18 4.45
C MET A 113 -15.36 3.71 3.60
N GLU A 114 -15.13 4.32 2.44
CA GLU A 114 -13.98 3.94 1.60
C GLU A 114 -12.64 4.32 2.24
N TYR A 115 -12.54 5.44 2.94
CA TYR A 115 -11.33 5.77 3.73
C TYR A 115 -11.10 4.78 4.87
N GLU A 116 -12.14 4.31 5.55
CA GLU A 116 -12.02 3.26 6.59
C GLU A 116 -11.53 1.92 6.00
N LEU A 117 -12.01 1.57 4.80
CA LEU A 117 -11.58 0.36 4.08
C LEU A 117 -10.14 0.49 3.56
N GLU A 118 -9.74 1.67 3.09
CA GLU A 118 -8.36 1.98 2.71
C GLU A 118 -7.41 1.86 3.91
N ALA A 119 -7.75 2.47 5.05
CA ALA A 119 -6.96 2.36 6.28
C ALA A 119 -6.82 0.90 6.73
N SER A 120 -7.89 0.11 6.62
CA SER A 120 -7.88 -1.32 6.92
C SER A 120 -6.95 -2.10 5.97
N ALA A 121 -6.96 -1.77 4.69
CA ALA A 121 -6.07 -2.39 3.70
C ALA A 121 -4.60 -2.02 3.93
N LEU A 122 -4.32 -0.77 4.31
CA LEU A 122 -2.98 -0.32 4.68
C LEU A 122 -2.46 -1.07 5.92
N LEU A 123 -3.32 -1.27 6.93
CA LEU A 123 -2.96 -2.08 8.11
C LEU A 123 -2.67 -3.54 7.73
N ALA A 124 -3.48 -4.14 6.84
CA ALA A 124 -3.25 -5.48 6.33
C ALA A 124 -1.92 -5.59 5.57
N LEU A 125 -1.57 -4.58 4.76
CA LEU A 125 -0.29 -4.49 4.07
C LEU A 125 0.88 -4.49 5.06
N ARG A 126 0.80 -3.73 6.16
CA ARG A 126 1.81 -3.72 7.23
C ARG A 126 1.98 -5.09 7.86
N HIS A 127 0.89 -5.76 8.22
CA HIS A 127 0.93 -7.10 8.79
C HIS A 127 1.56 -8.12 7.83
N ALA A 128 1.24 -8.03 6.54
CA ALA A 128 1.81 -8.91 5.53
C ALA A 128 3.31 -8.65 5.31
N ALA A 129 3.73 -7.39 5.29
CA ALA A 129 5.14 -7.00 5.18
C ALA A 129 5.94 -7.49 6.39
N GLU A 130 5.41 -7.33 7.60
CA GLU A 130 6.02 -7.85 8.83
C GLU A 130 6.12 -9.38 8.84
N ALA A 131 5.08 -10.06 8.35
CA ALA A 131 5.08 -11.51 8.23
C ALA A 131 6.14 -11.99 7.21
N TYR A 132 6.32 -11.28 6.09
CA TYR A 132 7.36 -11.58 5.12
C TYR A 132 8.77 -11.32 5.67
N ARG A 133 8.98 -10.20 6.38
CA ARG A 133 10.25 -9.85 7.03
C ARG A 133 10.76 -10.97 7.95
N LYS A 134 9.87 -11.63 8.69
CA LYS A 134 10.24 -12.77 9.57
C LYS A 134 10.87 -13.96 8.84
N THR A 135 10.67 -14.06 7.52
CA THR A 135 11.32 -15.08 6.68
C THR A 135 12.68 -14.62 6.12
N ARG A 136 13.05 -13.36 6.37
CA ARG A 136 14.24 -12.66 5.82
C ARG A 136 14.90 -11.76 6.88
N PRO A 137 15.53 -12.32 7.94
CA PRO A 137 16.21 -11.51 8.96
C PRO A 137 17.33 -10.63 8.39
N GLU A 138 17.86 -10.95 7.21
CA GLU A 138 18.90 -10.20 6.50
C GLU A 138 18.44 -8.87 5.89
N LEU A 139 17.15 -8.53 5.97
CA LEU A 139 16.57 -7.29 5.42
C LEU A 139 16.38 -6.18 6.46
N ASP A 140 16.84 -6.37 7.71
CA ASP A 140 16.93 -5.32 8.74
C ASP A 140 18.08 -4.32 8.47
#